data_AF-A0A3S0D925-F1
#
_entry.id   AF-A0A3S0D925-F1
#
_cell.length_a   1.000
_cell.length_b   1.000
_cell.length_c   1.000
_cell.angle_alpha   90.00
_cell.angle_beta   90.00
_cell.angle_gamma   90.00
#
_symmetry.space_group_name_H-M   'P 1'
#
loop_
_entity.id
_entity.type
_entity.pdbx_description
1 polymer ?
#
loop_
_entity_poly.entity_id
_entity_poly.type
_entity_poly.pdbx_seq_one_letter_code
_entity_poly.pdbx_strand_id
1 'polypeptide(L)'
;MKKPSLPFLIVLFVAGALVHKGLAKKESFITPCKKLVNTDAAHAHGNTNQEHFTAKQRFSIHKIVNTTVHYELHLQRNGHLETWKICKGPSSNPLQKRQALKKEPLPLEYLLFEGATLKKPKYKEGVLVWDHGTYSFATEPTESKFSIVFEGTRVKGLYTLEKQNNTWVFQKEEDAFADPRKNITRLFKRSALSGQTLTHILRQAHA
;
A
#
# COMPACT_ATOMS: atom_id res chain seq x y z
N MET A 1 -46.84 18.28 70.86
CA MET A 1 -46.00 17.05 70.95
C MET A 1 -44.54 17.51 70.77
N LYS A 2 -43.76 17.75 71.83
CA LYS A 2 -42.86 16.81 72.53
C LYS A 2 -41.81 16.09 71.64
N LYS A 3 -40.61 16.71 71.52
CA LYS A 3 -39.24 16.12 71.55
C LYS A 3 -38.78 15.15 70.40
N PRO A 4 -37.47 14.87 70.24
CA PRO A 4 -36.27 15.69 70.51
C PRO A 4 -35.06 15.55 69.50
N SER A 5 -34.05 16.41 69.69
CA SER A 5 -32.57 16.20 69.64
C SER A 5 -31.82 15.37 68.55
N LEU A 6 -30.73 16.00 68.08
CA LEU A 6 -29.38 15.46 67.75
C LEU A 6 -28.90 14.29 68.69
N PRO A 7 -27.83 13.50 68.37
CA PRO A 7 -26.58 13.92 67.69
C PRO A 7 -25.83 12.88 66.78
N PHE A 8 -24.70 13.34 66.22
CA PHE A 8 -23.45 12.62 65.85
C PHE A 8 -23.45 11.09 65.64
N LEU A 9 -22.89 10.66 64.51
CA LEU A 9 -21.97 9.51 64.51
C LEU A 9 -20.79 9.72 63.56
N ILE A 10 -19.58 9.77 64.14
CA ILE A 10 -18.31 9.56 63.43
C ILE A 10 -18.04 8.06 63.45
N VAL A 11 -17.67 7.46 62.31
CA VAL A 11 -17.06 6.13 62.28
C VAL A 11 -15.71 6.21 61.56
N LEU A 12 -14.71 5.55 62.15
CA LEU A 12 -13.32 5.61 61.77
C LEU A 12 -12.97 4.80 60.51
N PHE A 13 -11.87 5.21 59.89
CA PHE A 13 -10.84 4.39 59.23
C PHE A 13 -11.09 2.89 59.06
N VAL A 14 -10.97 2.44 57.80
CA VAL A 14 -10.17 1.23 57.49
C VAL A 14 -9.13 1.60 56.44
N ALA A 15 -7.86 1.38 56.75
CA ALA A 15 -6.78 1.51 55.79
C ALA A 15 -6.76 0.29 54.86
N GLY A 16 -6.86 0.53 53.55
CA GLY A 16 -6.83 -0.51 52.51
C GLY A 16 -5.72 -0.24 51.50
N ALA A 17 -4.47 -0.53 51.86
CA ALA A 17 -3.38 -0.50 50.90
C ALA A 17 -3.50 -1.68 49.92
N LEU A 18 -3.71 -1.42 48.63
CA LEU A 18 -3.59 -2.45 47.61
C LEU A 18 -2.90 -1.96 46.32
N VAL A 19 -1.59 -2.17 46.30
CA VAL A 19 -0.76 -2.60 45.17
C VAL A 19 -1.07 -1.98 43.80
N HIS A 20 -0.16 -1.12 43.35
CA HIS A 20 -0.01 -0.78 41.94
C HIS A 20 0.20 -2.06 41.10
N LYS A 21 -0.84 -2.54 40.41
CA LYS A 21 -0.69 -3.48 39.30
C LYS A 21 -0.57 -2.68 38.01
N GLY A 22 0.67 -2.41 37.60
CA GLY A 22 0.96 -1.80 36.31
C GLY A 22 0.37 -2.67 35.20
N LEU A 23 -0.55 -2.10 34.40
CA LEU A 23 -1.07 -2.77 33.23
C LEU A 23 -0.10 -2.50 32.07
N ALA A 24 0.60 -3.55 31.65
CA ALA A 24 1.72 -3.47 30.73
C ALA A 24 1.34 -2.84 29.39
N LYS A 25 2.34 -2.19 28.76
CA LYS A 25 2.31 -1.84 27.33
C LYS A 25 1.89 -3.08 26.54
N LYS A 26 0.76 -3.03 25.83
CA LYS A 26 0.52 -3.98 24.74
C LYS A 26 1.31 -3.50 23.53
N GLU A 27 2.55 -3.97 23.50
CA GLU A 27 3.47 -3.75 22.40
C GLU A 27 2.89 -4.26 21.09
N SER A 28 3.18 -3.54 20.01
CA SER A 28 2.82 -3.94 18.67
C SER A 28 3.52 -5.26 18.32
N PHE A 29 2.76 -6.32 18.09
CA PHE A 29 3.27 -7.58 17.52
C PHE A 29 3.64 -7.37 16.05
N ILE A 30 4.75 -6.68 15.82
CA ILE A 30 5.51 -6.72 14.58
C ILE A 30 6.40 -7.96 14.69
N THR A 31 5.98 -9.06 14.08
CA THR A 31 6.84 -10.25 13.98
C THR A 31 8.04 -9.92 13.08
N PRO A 32 9.29 -9.98 13.58
CA PRO A 32 10.47 -9.73 12.75
C PRO A 32 10.75 -10.97 11.90
N CYS A 33 10.53 -10.88 10.59
CA CYS A 33 10.91 -11.96 9.67
C CYS A 33 12.44 -12.01 9.53
N LYS A 34 13.06 -13.15 9.86
CA LYS A 34 14.51 -13.31 9.91
C LYS A 34 15.15 -13.43 8.52
N LYS A 35 16.45 -13.12 8.46
CA LYS A 35 17.33 -13.22 7.29
C LYS A 35 17.27 -14.58 6.59
N LEU A 36 17.39 -14.54 5.26
CA LEU A 36 18.16 -15.49 4.46
C LEU A 36 19.09 -14.68 3.55
N VAL A 37 20.27 -15.21 3.24
CA VAL A 37 21.33 -14.57 2.43
C VAL A 37 21.88 -15.62 1.46
N ASN A 38 22.09 -15.18 0.20
CA ASN A 38 23.01 -15.56 -0.91
C ASN A 38 23.79 -16.91 -0.82
N THR A 39 24.14 -17.60 -1.91
CA THR A 39 25.11 -17.16 -2.95
C THR A 39 24.96 -17.91 -4.29
N ASP A 40 25.77 -17.69 -5.33
CA ASP A 40 26.12 -16.46 -6.11
C ASP A 40 26.88 -16.92 -7.39
N ALA A 41 26.60 -16.35 -8.57
CA ALA A 41 27.33 -16.68 -9.81
C ALA A 41 27.27 -15.55 -10.87
N ALA A 42 28.37 -15.33 -11.59
CA ALA A 42 28.60 -14.17 -12.45
C ALA A 42 28.84 -14.52 -13.94
N HIS A 43 28.76 -13.49 -14.79
CA HIS A 43 29.56 -13.19 -16.00
C HIS A 43 28.75 -12.84 -17.26
N ALA A 44 28.88 -11.59 -17.71
CA ALA A 44 29.12 -11.22 -19.12
C ALA A 44 29.44 -9.70 -19.19
N HIS A 45 30.54 -9.32 -19.83
CA HIS A 45 30.82 -7.92 -20.15
C HIS A 45 30.27 -7.60 -21.55
N GLY A 46 29.28 -6.74 -21.62
CA GLY A 46 28.77 -6.14 -22.85
C GLY A 46 28.20 -4.76 -22.53
N ASN A 47 28.38 -3.78 -23.42
CA ASN A 47 27.87 -2.43 -23.22
C ASN A 47 26.35 -2.35 -23.55
N THR A 48 25.55 -3.16 -22.86
CA THR A 48 24.13 -3.41 -23.12
C THR A 48 23.19 -2.75 -22.11
N ASN A 49 23.71 -2.24 -20.98
CA ASN A 49 22.88 -1.81 -19.86
C ASN A 49 21.98 -0.60 -20.17
N GLN A 50 22.45 0.38 -20.97
CA GLN A 50 21.69 1.62 -21.20
C GLN A 50 20.40 1.44 -22.04
N GLU A 51 20.40 0.56 -23.04
CA GLU A 51 19.18 0.29 -23.82
C GLU A 51 18.19 -0.61 -23.05
N HIS A 52 18.69 -1.49 -22.18
CA HIS A 52 17.86 -2.52 -21.57
C HIS A 52 16.95 -2.01 -20.44
N PHE A 53 17.32 -0.91 -19.75
CA PHE A 53 16.43 -0.30 -18.73
C PHE A 53 15.51 0.80 -19.28
N THR A 54 15.82 1.38 -20.44
CA THR A 54 15.01 2.42 -21.08
C THR A 54 13.82 1.85 -21.88
N ALA A 55 13.87 0.56 -22.25
CA ALA A 55 12.77 -0.16 -22.89
C ALA A 55 11.46 -0.08 -22.10
N LYS A 56 10.36 0.29 -22.77
CA LYS A 56 9.03 0.43 -22.15
C LYS A 56 8.45 -0.93 -21.78
N GLN A 57 8.12 -1.09 -20.50
CA GLN A 57 7.44 -2.25 -19.92
C GLN A 57 6.02 -1.88 -19.49
N ARG A 58 5.14 -2.85 -19.25
CA ARG A 58 3.75 -2.60 -18.85
C ARG A 58 3.63 -2.42 -17.34
N PHE A 59 2.71 -1.56 -16.92
CA PHE A 59 2.30 -1.49 -15.51
C PHE A 59 0.78 -1.47 -15.36
N SER A 60 0.33 -1.81 -14.17
CA SER A 60 -1.01 -1.46 -13.71
C SER A 60 -0.99 -1.02 -12.24
N ILE A 61 -2.00 -0.26 -11.86
CA ILE A 61 -2.31 0.04 -10.47
C ILE A 61 -3.70 -0.51 -10.22
N HIS A 62 -3.81 -1.52 -9.38
CA HIS A 62 -5.09 -2.05 -8.94
C HIS A 62 -5.62 -1.21 -7.77
N LYS A 63 -6.94 -1.07 -7.66
CA LYS A 63 -7.63 -0.60 -6.46
C LYS A 63 -8.42 -1.76 -5.89
N ILE A 64 -8.09 -2.11 -4.65
CA ILE A 64 -8.64 -3.26 -3.95
C ILE A 64 -9.47 -2.77 -2.77
N VAL A 65 -10.68 -3.31 -2.61
CA VAL A 65 -11.49 -3.19 -1.39
C VAL A 65 -11.64 -4.56 -0.75
N ASN A 66 -11.33 -4.64 0.55
CA ASN A 66 -11.72 -5.75 1.41
C ASN A 66 -12.28 -5.16 2.71
N THR A 67 -11.66 -5.39 3.87
CA THR A 67 -11.91 -4.59 5.08
C THR A 67 -11.52 -3.12 4.90
N THR A 68 -10.53 -2.83 4.04
CA THR A 68 -10.08 -1.47 3.74
C THR A 68 -9.84 -1.27 2.25
N VAL A 69 -9.93 -0.03 1.77
CA VAL A 69 -9.50 0.34 0.42
C VAL A 69 -7.99 0.56 0.42
N HIS A 70 -7.30 -0.09 -0.51
CA HIS A 70 -5.88 0.14 -0.79
C HIS A 70 -5.62 0.01 -2.29
N TYR A 71 -4.39 0.26 -2.71
CA TYR A 71 -3.96 0.13 -4.09
C TYR A 71 -2.75 -0.78 -4.16
N GLU A 72 -2.56 -1.49 -5.27
CA GLU A 72 -1.37 -2.30 -5.53
C GLU A 72 -0.77 -1.87 -6.87
N LEU A 73 0.51 -1.49 -6.86
CA LEU A 73 1.29 -1.19 -8.07
C LEU A 73 1.92 -2.48 -8.56
N HIS A 74 1.72 -2.79 -9.83
CA HIS A 74 2.30 -3.95 -10.52
C HIS A 74 3.20 -3.46 -11.66
N LEU A 75 4.47 -3.84 -11.65
CA LEU A 75 5.43 -3.58 -12.73
C LEU A 75 5.78 -4.90 -13.42
N GLN A 76 5.55 -5.00 -14.73
CA GLN A 76 6.00 -6.15 -15.52
C GLN A 76 7.53 -6.15 -15.61
N ARG A 77 8.18 -7.17 -15.03
CA ARG A 77 9.63 -7.35 -15.05
C ARG A 77 9.98 -8.82 -14.88
N ASN A 78 11.03 -9.29 -15.57
CA ASN A 78 11.57 -10.64 -15.42
C ASN A 78 10.50 -11.76 -15.48
N GLY A 79 9.55 -11.66 -16.42
CA GLY A 79 8.48 -12.64 -16.63
C GLY A 79 7.33 -12.62 -15.61
N HIS A 80 7.31 -11.68 -14.66
CA HIS A 80 6.29 -11.59 -13.62
C HIS A 80 5.91 -10.13 -13.30
N LEU A 81 5.03 -9.94 -12.32
CA LEU A 81 4.65 -8.63 -11.80
C LEU A 81 5.30 -8.38 -10.44
N GLU A 82 6.32 -7.53 -10.41
CA GLU A 82 6.82 -6.97 -9.14
C GLU A 82 5.72 -6.10 -8.52
N THR A 83 5.30 -6.43 -7.29
CA THR A 83 4.07 -5.88 -6.71
C THR A 83 4.33 -5.13 -5.40
N TRP A 84 3.72 -3.94 -5.24
CA TRP A 84 3.75 -3.15 -4.01
C TRP A 84 2.38 -2.67 -3.58
N LYS A 85 1.99 -2.95 -2.33
CA LYS A 85 0.77 -2.43 -1.69
C LYS A 85 0.98 -1.02 -1.16
N ILE A 86 0.14 -0.08 -1.59
CA ILE A 86 0.17 1.34 -1.24
C ILE A 86 -1.17 1.72 -0.58
N CYS A 87 -1.21 1.77 0.75
CA CYS A 87 -2.48 1.93 1.50
C CYS A 87 -3.26 3.21 1.19
N LYS A 88 -2.55 4.34 0.94
CA LYS A 88 -3.18 5.63 0.56
C LYS A 88 -3.24 5.87 -0.96
N GLY A 89 -2.81 4.89 -1.74
CA GLY A 89 -2.68 4.97 -3.20
C GLY A 89 -1.63 5.96 -3.69
N PRO A 90 -1.47 6.11 -5.02
CA PRO A 90 -0.53 7.05 -5.62
C PRO A 90 -0.85 8.52 -5.24
N SER A 91 0.10 9.42 -5.52
CA SER A 91 0.00 10.86 -5.28
C SER A 91 0.52 11.60 -6.51
N SER A 92 -0.15 12.67 -6.95
CA SER A 92 0.45 13.64 -7.89
C SER A 92 1.21 14.76 -7.17
N ASN A 93 1.15 14.81 -5.83
CA ASN A 93 1.84 15.81 -5.01
C ASN A 93 3.24 15.28 -4.62
N PRO A 94 4.35 15.95 -5.04
CA PRO A 94 5.72 15.51 -4.75
C PRO A 94 6.10 15.53 -3.27
N LEU A 95 5.44 16.38 -2.47
CA LEU A 95 5.65 16.48 -1.02
C LEU A 95 5.02 15.30 -0.25
N GLN A 96 4.25 14.43 -0.90
CA GLN A 96 3.56 13.32 -0.26
C GLN A 96 4.24 11.97 -0.51
N LYS A 97 5.12 11.58 0.43
CA LYS A 97 5.63 10.21 0.53
C LYS A 97 4.49 9.21 0.78
N ARG A 98 4.49 8.09 0.06
CA ARG A 98 3.57 6.95 0.26
C ARG A 98 4.35 5.73 0.70
N GLN A 99 4.07 5.20 1.89
CA GLN A 99 4.58 3.89 2.26
C GLN A 99 4.01 2.81 1.33
N ALA A 100 4.92 1.95 0.86
CA ALA A 100 4.70 0.86 -0.05
C ALA A 100 5.26 -0.42 0.59
N LEU A 101 4.45 -1.47 0.67
CA LEU A 101 4.87 -2.80 1.13
C LEU A 101 5.07 -3.69 -0.08
N LYS A 102 6.32 -4.13 -0.32
CA LYS A 102 6.58 -5.09 -1.40
C LYS A 102 5.92 -6.44 -1.06
N LYS A 103 5.32 -7.05 -2.07
CA LYS A 103 4.63 -8.34 -2.01
C LYS A 103 5.39 -9.39 -2.83
N GLU A 104 4.95 -10.63 -2.69
CA GLU A 104 5.33 -11.72 -3.58
C GLU A 104 5.00 -11.39 -5.04
N PRO A 105 5.82 -11.86 -6.01
CA PRO A 105 5.51 -11.78 -7.43
C PRO A 105 4.12 -12.32 -7.79
N LEU A 106 3.46 -11.67 -8.75
CA LEU A 106 2.21 -12.14 -9.33
C LEU A 106 2.39 -12.53 -10.82
N PRO A 107 1.56 -13.44 -11.36
CA PRO A 107 1.62 -13.85 -12.76
C PRO A 107 1.13 -12.72 -13.69
N LEU A 108 1.60 -12.70 -14.94
CA LEU A 108 1.39 -11.59 -15.89
C LEU A 108 -0.08 -11.35 -16.24
N GLU A 109 -0.88 -12.41 -16.23
CA GLU A 109 -2.33 -12.39 -16.47
C GLU A 109 -3.06 -11.49 -15.45
N TYR A 110 -2.50 -11.35 -14.24
CA TYR A 110 -3.07 -10.49 -13.20
C TYR A 110 -2.99 -8.99 -13.54
N LEU A 111 -2.14 -8.59 -14.49
CA LEU A 111 -1.90 -7.17 -14.82
C LEU A 111 -3.22 -6.42 -15.12
N LEU A 112 -4.12 -7.06 -15.87
CA LEU A 112 -5.42 -6.51 -16.27
C LEU A 112 -6.61 -7.19 -15.57
N PHE A 113 -6.38 -7.93 -14.49
CA PHE A 113 -7.45 -8.61 -13.76
C PHE A 113 -8.42 -7.63 -13.08
N GLU A 114 -9.72 -7.85 -13.28
CA GLU A 114 -10.81 -7.23 -12.52
C GLU A 114 -11.78 -8.32 -12.09
N GLY A 115 -12.34 -8.19 -10.89
CA GLY A 115 -13.27 -9.19 -10.37
C GLY A 115 -13.45 -9.13 -8.86
N ALA A 116 -14.22 -10.08 -8.34
CA ALA A 116 -14.33 -10.31 -6.90
C ALA A 116 -13.73 -11.67 -6.52
N THR A 117 -13.17 -11.76 -5.31
CA THR A 117 -12.71 -13.03 -4.73
C THR A 117 -13.37 -13.26 -3.39
N LEU A 118 -13.96 -14.45 -3.21
CA LEU A 118 -14.61 -14.88 -1.97
C LEU A 118 -13.60 -15.50 -0.99
N LYS A 119 -12.70 -14.68 -0.45
CA LYS A 119 -11.71 -15.12 0.56
C LYS A 119 -12.40 -15.28 1.92
N LYS A 120 -12.96 -16.48 2.18
CA LYS A 120 -13.77 -16.88 3.35
C LYS A 120 -15.22 -16.36 3.27
N PRO A 121 -16.23 -17.07 3.85
CA PRO A 121 -17.66 -16.76 3.65
C PRO A 121 -18.15 -15.39 4.14
N LYS A 122 -17.31 -14.58 4.82
CA LYS A 122 -17.65 -13.24 5.31
C LYS A 122 -16.85 -12.10 4.67
N TYR A 123 -15.79 -12.36 3.91
CA TYR A 123 -14.95 -11.32 3.32
C TYR A 123 -14.94 -11.42 1.80
N LYS A 124 -15.33 -10.32 1.15
CA LYS A 124 -15.36 -10.17 -0.29
C LYS A 124 -14.26 -9.18 -0.66
N GLU A 125 -13.32 -9.62 -1.48
CA GLU A 125 -12.28 -8.75 -2.03
C GLU A 125 -12.71 -8.32 -3.42
N GLY A 126 -12.89 -7.03 -3.66
CA GLY A 126 -13.20 -6.47 -4.98
C GLY A 126 -11.96 -5.81 -5.55
N VAL A 127 -11.60 -6.14 -6.79
CA VAL A 127 -10.41 -5.65 -7.49
C VAL A 127 -10.83 -4.99 -8.79
N LEU A 128 -10.29 -3.79 -9.05
CA LEU A 128 -10.36 -3.15 -10.37
C LEU A 128 -9.00 -2.60 -10.79
N VAL A 129 -8.76 -2.51 -12.09
CA VAL A 129 -7.63 -1.82 -12.70
C VAL A 129 -7.89 -0.33 -12.59
N TRP A 130 -7.25 0.32 -11.62
CA TRP A 130 -7.41 1.74 -11.36
C TRP A 130 -6.55 2.60 -12.29
N ASP A 131 -5.40 2.12 -12.75
CA ASP A 131 -4.71 2.70 -13.90
C ASP A 131 -3.90 1.60 -14.61
N HIS A 132 -3.55 1.82 -15.86
CA HIS A 132 -2.62 0.98 -16.59
C HIS A 132 -1.93 1.78 -17.70
N GLY A 133 -0.82 1.27 -18.20
CA GLY A 133 -0.06 1.91 -19.27
C GLY A 133 1.31 1.28 -19.42
N THR A 134 2.29 2.10 -19.81
CA THR A 134 3.70 1.69 -19.84
C THR A 134 4.54 2.50 -18.85
N TYR A 135 5.72 1.97 -18.53
CA TYR A 135 6.74 2.65 -17.76
C TYR A 135 8.12 2.34 -18.35
N SER A 136 9.07 3.23 -18.14
CA SER A 136 10.51 2.98 -18.35
C SER A 136 11.29 3.38 -17.11
N PHE A 137 12.49 2.83 -16.92
CA PHE A 137 13.37 3.30 -15.86
C PHE A 137 14.07 4.60 -16.28
N ALA A 138 14.03 5.59 -15.40
CA ALA A 138 14.77 6.85 -15.55
C ALA A 138 16.23 6.73 -15.07
N THR A 139 16.50 5.72 -14.23
CA THR A 139 17.81 5.42 -13.63
C THR A 139 18.00 3.91 -13.62
N GLU A 140 19.25 3.42 -13.73
CA GLU A 140 19.53 1.99 -13.56
C GLU A 140 18.95 1.47 -12.22
N PRO A 141 18.12 0.40 -12.22
CA PRO A 141 17.38 0.01 -11.05
C PRO A 141 18.20 -0.84 -10.08
N THR A 142 18.42 -0.34 -8.87
CA THR A 142 19.08 -1.07 -7.78
C THR A 142 18.07 -1.85 -6.93
N GLU A 143 18.56 -2.74 -6.05
CA GLU A 143 17.69 -3.48 -5.11
C GLU A 143 16.95 -2.58 -4.10
N SER A 144 17.46 -1.38 -3.84
CA SER A 144 16.95 -0.47 -2.80
C SER A 144 16.34 0.81 -3.36
N LYS A 145 16.66 1.20 -4.59
CA LYS A 145 16.18 2.44 -5.20
C LYS A 145 16.12 2.35 -6.72
N PHE A 146 15.03 2.87 -7.28
CA PHE A 146 14.90 3.13 -8.71
C PHE A 146 13.87 4.24 -8.98
N SER A 147 14.09 5.01 -10.05
CA SER A 147 13.12 5.98 -10.55
C SER A 147 12.56 5.53 -11.90
N ILE A 148 11.27 5.79 -12.13
CA ILE A 148 10.50 5.34 -13.30
C ILE A 148 9.64 6.47 -13.84
N VAL A 149 9.54 6.56 -15.16
CA VAL A 149 8.58 7.43 -15.85
C VAL A 149 7.34 6.62 -16.16
N PHE A 150 6.18 7.02 -15.65
CA PHE A 150 4.90 6.40 -15.98
C PHE A 150 4.21 7.11 -17.15
N GLU A 151 3.63 6.30 -18.04
CA GLU A 151 2.74 6.70 -19.11
C GLU A 151 1.38 6.00 -18.93
N GLY A 152 0.70 6.30 -17.82
CA GLY A 152 -0.69 5.87 -17.56
C GLY A 152 -1.72 6.93 -17.95
N THR A 153 -2.99 6.65 -17.65
CA THR A 153 -4.07 7.62 -17.84
C THR A 153 -4.18 8.60 -16.66
N ARG A 154 -3.79 8.18 -15.45
CA ARG A 154 -3.98 8.90 -14.17
C ARG A 154 -2.67 9.17 -13.45
N VAL A 155 -1.74 8.22 -13.51
CA VAL A 155 -0.37 8.32 -13.00
C VAL A 155 0.56 8.53 -14.19
N LYS A 156 1.23 9.68 -14.18
CA LYS A 156 2.08 10.17 -15.28
C LYS A 156 3.36 10.80 -14.73
N GLY A 157 4.42 10.75 -15.51
CA GLY A 157 5.69 11.38 -15.19
C GLY A 157 6.54 10.56 -14.22
N LEU A 158 7.56 11.21 -13.67
CA LEU A 158 8.62 10.63 -12.85
C LEU A 158 8.16 10.35 -11.42
N TYR A 159 8.46 9.15 -10.95
CA TYR A 159 8.28 8.68 -9.57
C TYR A 159 9.52 7.89 -9.14
N THR A 160 9.78 7.87 -7.83
CA THR A 160 10.83 7.05 -7.22
C THR A 160 10.22 6.00 -6.28
N LEU A 161 10.79 4.79 -6.30
CA LEU A 161 10.64 3.79 -5.26
C LEU A 161 11.98 3.64 -4.52
N GLU A 162 11.98 3.81 -3.20
CA GLU A 162 13.19 3.73 -2.35
C GLU A 162 12.92 2.98 -1.03
N LYS A 163 13.80 2.06 -0.62
CA LYS A 163 13.77 1.40 0.69
C LYS A 163 14.27 2.37 1.77
N GLN A 164 13.40 2.73 2.71
CA GLN A 164 13.70 3.48 3.93
C GLN A 164 13.30 2.64 5.15
N ASN A 165 14.26 2.28 6.01
CA ASN A 165 14.04 1.49 7.24
C ASN A 165 13.18 0.22 7.00
N ASN A 166 13.60 -0.62 6.04
CA ASN A 166 12.92 -1.85 5.61
C ASN A 166 11.50 -1.68 5.00
N THR A 167 11.01 -0.46 4.80
CA THR A 167 9.75 -0.16 4.11
C THR A 167 10.04 0.53 2.78
N TRP A 168 9.32 0.25 1.70
CA TRP A 168 9.48 1.05 0.48
C TRP A 168 8.70 2.36 0.61
N VAL A 169 9.22 3.43 0.01
CA VAL A 169 8.55 4.70 -0.16
C VAL A 169 8.38 4.93 -1.65
N PHE A 170 7.13 5.10 -2.05
CA PHE A 170 6.73 5.55 -3.38
C PHE A 170 6.47 7.05 -3.33
N GLN A 171 7.14 7.83 -4.17
CA GLN A 171 7.05 9.29 -4.18
C GLN A 171 7.00 9.82 -5.62
N LYS A 172 6.18 10.85 -5.84
CA LYS A 172 6.16 11.62 -7.09
C LYS A 172 7.35 12.58 -7.07
N GLU A 173 8.09 12.69 -8.16
CA GLU A 173 9.12 13.74 -8.32
C GLU A 173 8.53 15.03 -8.91
N GLU A 174 9.22 16.15 -8.79
CA GLU A 174 8.78 17.41 -9.44
C GLU A 174 8.97 17.33 -10.96
N ASP A 175 7.89 17.49 -11.73
CA ASP A 175 7.88 17.54 -13.20
C ASP A 175 6.57 18.16 -13.75
N ALA A 176 6.41 18.19 -15.07
CA ALA A 176 5.21 18.72 -15.74
C ALA A 176 3.87 18.02 -15.42
N PHE A 177 3.89 16.87 -14.72
CA PHE A 177 2.70 16.14 -14.27
C PHE A 177 2.51 16.20 -12.74
N ALA A 178 3.42 16.84 -12.01
CA ALA A 178 3.24 17.13 -10.60
C ALA A 178 2.09 18.13 -10.39
N ASP A 179 1.20 17.80 -9.46
CA ASP A 179 0.09 18.66 -9.04
C ASP A 179 -0.17 18.44 -7.55
N PRO A 180 0.31 19.37 -6.70
CA PRO A 180 0.10 19.31 -5.25
C PRO A 180 -1.36 19.45 -4.80
N ARG A 181 -2.23 20.07 -5.63
CA ARG A 181 -3.63 20.38 -5.33
C ARG A 181 -4.56 19.23 -5.72
N LYS A 182 -4.17 18.43 -6.71
CA LYS A 182 -4.95 17.31 -7.24
C LYS A 182 -4.87 16.06 -6.35
N ASN A 183 -6.04 15.52 -6.01
CA ASN A 183 -6.16 14.24 -5.31
C ASN A 183 -6.65 13.16 -6.27
N ILE A 184 -5.72 12.56 -7.02
CA ILE A 184 -6.03 11.58 -8.07
C ILE A 184 -6.88 10.39 -7.56
N THR A 185 -6.62 9.87 -6.35
CA THR A 185 -7.36 8.71 -5.80
C THR A 185 -8.80 9.04 -5.36
N ARG A 186 -9.12 10.32 -5.11
CA ARG A 186 -10.50 10.80 -4.91
C ARG A 186 -11.21 11.13 -6.21
N LEU A 187 -10.51 11.67 -7.20
CA LEU A 187 -11.06 12.01 -8.52
C LEU A 187 -11.46 10.76 -9.30
N PHE A 188 -10.55 9.80 -9.43
CA PHE A 188 -10.78 8.62 -10.24
C PHE A 188 -11.34 7.47 -9.40
N LYS A 189 -12.66 7.22 -9.52
CA LYS A 189 -13.39 6.21 -8.72
C LYS A 189 -13.71 4.91 -9.47
N ARG A 190 -13.70 4.95 -10.81
CA ARG A 190 -14.02 3.83 -11.71
C ARG A 190 -12.76 3.13 -12.21
N SER A 191 -12.93 1.94 -12.79
CA SER A 191 -11.91 1.26 -13.58
C SER A 191 -11.38 2.14 -14.71
N ALA A 192 -10.10 2.01 -15.04
CA ALA A 192 -9.50 2.53 -16.27
C ALA A 192 -9.73 1.61 -17.47
N LEU A 193 -9.94 0.31 -17.22
CA LEU A 193 -10.12 -0.73 -18.22
C LEU A 193 -11.59 -0.89 -18.65
N SER A 194 -12.50 -1.09 -17.69
CA SER A 194 -13.93 -1.40 -17.95
C SER A 194 -14.90 -0.26 -17.64
N GLY A 195 -14.43 0.85 -17.05
CA GLY A 195 -15.29 1.95 -16.56
C GLY A 195 -16.22 1.59 -15.38
N GLN A 196 -16.17 0.35 -14.88
CA GLN A 196 -17.00 -0.13 -13.78
C GLN A 196 -16.61 0.47 -12.41
N THR A 197 -17.45 0.26 -11.40
CA THR A 197 -17.14 0.57 -10.00
C THR A 197 -16.94 -0.72 -9.20
N LEU A 198 -16.20 -0.65 -8.09
CA LEU A 198 -16.05 -1.79 -7.16
C LEU A 198 -17.41 -2.34 -6.69
N THR A 199 -18.40 -1.47 -6.48
CA THR A 199 -19.77 -1.87 -6.11
C THR A 199 -20.45 -2.70 -7.20
N HIS A 200 -20.19 -2.41 -8.48
CA HIS A 200 -20.73 -3.18 -9.60
C HIS A 200 -20.04 -4.55 -9.69
N ILE A 201 -18.71 -4.57 -9.65
CA ILE A 201 -17.90 -5.80 -9.69
C ILE A 201 -18.28 -6.75 -8.55
N LEU A 202 -18.40 -6.23 -7.32
CA LEU A 202 -18.83 -7.01 -6.16
C LEU A 202 -20.28 -7.54 -6.30
N ARG A 203 -21.15 -6.83 -7.02
CA ARG A 203 -22.54 -7.28 -7.27
C ARG A 203 -22.60 -8.37 -8.33
N GLN A 204 -21.79 -8.29 -9.39
CA GLN A 204 -21.75 -9.30 -10.45
C GLN A 204 -21.36 -10.69 -9.91
N ALA A 205 -20.48 -10.75 -8.91
CA ALA A 205 -20.12 -12.01 -8.23
C ALA A 205 -21.21 -12.58 -7.29
N HIS A 206 -22.45 -12.07 -7.36
CA HIS A 206 -23.63 -12.57 -6.65
C HIS A 206 -24.82 -12.87 -7.57
N ALA A 207 -24.64 -12.71 -8.88
CA ALA A 207 -25.57 -13.15 -9.91
C ALA A 207 -25.12 -14.53 -10.44
#